data_AF-D8F5G2-F1
#
_entry.id   AF-D8F5G2-F1
#
_cell.length_a   1.000
_cell.length_b   1.000
_cell.length_c   1.000
_cell.angle_alpha   90.00
_cell.angle_beta   90.00
_cell.angle_gamma   90.00
#
_symmetry.space_group_name_H-M   'P 1'
#
loop_
_entity.id
_entity.type
_entity.pdbx_description
1 polymer ?
#
loop_
_entity_poly.entity_id
_entity_poly.type
_entity_poly.pdbx_seq_one_letter_code
_entity_poly.pdbx_strand_id
1 'polypeptide(L)'
;MQNKLRNIVALLGILALVAGCSFSYSSGTSSDSSKSSSASSGGSETDPKDAKRSFMGDVSAYTTSVAKKGDAEAYLRELGKIAERHGITDWEQNTDTYHAIGTGLRRAGISRDQVKNVYFIPALAAKEKNALVLITESYQP
;
A
#
# COMPACT_ATOMS: atom_id res chain seq x y z
N MET A 1 31.94 -21.70 -44.48
CA MET A 1 31.64 -21.57 -43.03
C MET A 1 32.95 -21.28 -42.32
N GLN A 2 33.12 -20.07 -41.80
CA GLN A 2 34.34 -19.60 -41.14
C GLN A 2 34.23 -19.74 -39.62
N ASN A 3 35.10 -20.58 -39.06
CA ASN A 3 36.00 -20.40 -37.91
C ASN A 3 35.51 -19.61 -36.68
N LYS A 4 35.70 -20.22 -35.48
CA LYS A 4 36.27 -19.69 -34.20
C LYS A 4 35.47 -20.21 -33.00
N LEU A 5 35.94 -21.22 -32.27
CA LEU A 5 36.93 -21.19 -31.17
C LEU A 5 36.49 -20.44 -29.89
N ARG A 6 36.32 -21.26 -28.83
CA ARG A 6 36.83 -21.12 -27.44
C ARG A 6 36.14 -20.18 -26.44
N ASN A 7 35.64 -20.85 -25.39
CA ASN A 7 35.81 -20.60 -23.95
C ASN A 7 36.06 -19.17 -23.49
N ILE A 8 35.21 -18.64 -22.60
CA ILE A 8 35.65 -17.93 -21.38
C ILE A 8 34.66 -18.21 -20.23
N VAL A 9 35.14 -18.96 -19.22
CA VAL A 9 34.59 -19.04 -17.85
C VAL A 9 35.39 -18.06 -17.00
N ALA A 10 34.72 -17.12 -16.32
CA ALA A 10 35.20 -16.28 -15.21
C ALA A 10 34.01 -15.42 -14.73
N LEU A 11 33.61 -15.32 -13.45
CA LEU A 11 34.26 -14.66 -12.30
C LEU A 11 33.35 -14.97 -11.06
N LEU A 12 33.77 -15.49 -9.89
CA LEU A 12 34.46 -14.82 -8.75
C LEU A 12 33.82 -13.46 -8.36
N GLY A 13 33.39 -13.13 -7.14
CA GLY A 13 33.34 -13.78 -5.81
C GLY A 13 33.10 -12.70 -4.70
N ILE A 14 32.88 -13.16 -3.44
CA ILE A 14 33.24 -12.47 -2.16
C ILE A 14 32.33 -11.25 -1.78
N LEU A 15 31.90 -10.90 -0.54
CA LEU A 15 32.37 -11.05 0.84
C LEU A 15 31.23 -10.77 1.84
N ALA A 16 31.41 -11.26 3.06
CA ALA A 16 30.56 -11.15 4.24
C ALA A 16 30.69 -9.81 5.01
N LEU A 17 29.90 -9.73 6.11
CA LEU A 17 30.00 -8.88 7.31
C LEU A 17 29.14 -7.61 7.33
N VAL A 18 28.02 -7.67 8.07
CA VAL A 18 27.78 -6.73 9.19
C VAL A 18 27.13 -7.51 10.33
N ALA A 19 27.91 -7.77 11.38
CA ALA A 19 27.40 -8.06 12.71
C ALA A 19 27.22 -6.72 13.43
N GLY A 20 25.98 -6.42 13.82
CA GLY A 20 25.65 -5.29 14.70
C GLY A 20 24.97 -5.82 15.95
N CYS A 21 25.70 -5.87 17.06
CA CYS A 21 25.16 -6.09 18.40
C CYS A 21 24.68 -4.75 18.98
N SER A 22 23.52 -4.72 19.64
CA SER A 22 23.33 -4.15 20.99
C SER A 22 21.89 -4.29 21.49
N PHE A 23 21.76 -4.84 22.70
CA PHE A 23 20.95 -4.41 23.87
C PHE A 23 19.69 -3.55 23.63
N SER A 24 18.51 -3.78 24.22
CA SER A 24 18.22 -4.18 25.61
C SER A 24 16.73 -4.56 25.80
N TYR A 25 16.50 -5.53 26.68
CA TYR A 25 15.50 -5.60 27.75
C TYR A 25 14.29 -4.64 27.71
N SER A 26 13.07 -5.17 27.62
CA SER A 26 12.22 -5.35 28.80
C SER A 26 10.96 -6.16 28.48
N SER A 27 10.68 -7.05 29.41
CA SER A 27 9.54 -7.93 29.55
C SER A 27 8.19 -7.22 29.53
N GLY A 28 7.20 -7.92 28.96
CA GLY A 28 5.91 -8.21 29.57
C GLY A 28 5.07 -7.05 30.12
N THR A 29 3.95 -6.79 29.46
CA THR A 29 2.64 -6.94 30.11
C THR A 29 1.56 -6.81 29.05
N SER A 30 0.65 -7.78 29.06
CA SER A 30 -0.67 -7.69 28.48
C SER A 30 -1.33 -6.37 28.88
N SER A 31 -2.06 -5.80 27.92
CA SER A 31 -3.40 -5.21 28.09
C SER A 31 -3.56 -3.97 27.23
N ASP A 32 -4.70 -3.98 26.56
CA ASP A 32 -5.51 -2.84 26.18
C ASP A 32 -4.91 -1.76 25.26
N SER A 33 -5.54 -1.71 24.09
CA SER A 33 -6.14 -0.49 23.56
C SER A 33 -5.22 0.66 23.19
N SER A 34 -5.20 0.91 21.87
CA SER A 34 -4.98 2.22 21.26
C SER A 34 -3.57 2.80 21.41
N LYS A 35 -2.78 2.75 20.34
CA LYS A 35 -2.04 3.90 19.80
C LYS A 35 -1.22 3.51 18.58
N SER A 36 -1.23 4.40 17.62
CA SER A 36 -0.24 4.53 16.55
C SER A 36 1.18 4.35 17.08
N SER A 37 2.04 3.62 16.37
CA SER A 37 3.46 3.96 16.07
C SER A 37 4.24 2.74 15.59
N SER A 38 4.80 2.88 14.39
CA SER A 38 6.21 2.62 14.07
C SER A 38 6.76 1.18 13.98
N ALA A 39 7.21 0.89 12.76
CA ALA A 39 8.48 0.27 12.39
C ALA A 39 8.79 -1.14 12.94
N SER A 40 8.68 -2.12 12.03
CA SER A 40 9.38 -3.40 12.14
C SER A 40 10.09 -3.67 10.81
N SER A 41 11.38 -3.33 10.74
CA SER A 41 12.31 -3.95 9.80
C SER A 41 12.65 -5.34 10.35
N GLY A 42 11.98 -6.35 9.83
CA GLY A 42 12.29 -7.75 10.07
C GLY A 42 11.83 -8.53 8.85
N GLY A 43 12.75 -9.23 8.20
CA GLY A 43 12.42 -10.24 7.19
C GLY A 43 11.61 -11.33 7.86
N SER A 44 10.32 -11.10 7.95
CA SER A 44 9.32 -12.04 8.38
C SER A 44 8.37 -12.13 7.22
N GLU A 45 8.09 -13.34 6.76
CA GLU A 45 6.97 -13.58 5.85
C GLU A 45 5.77 -12.91 6.47
N THR A 46 5.43 -11.71 5.97
CA THR A 46 4.36 -10.92 6.54
C THR A 46 3.12 -11.70 6.21
N ASP A 47 2.40 -12.14 7.24
CA ASP A 47 1.13 -12.82 7.07
C ASP A 47 0.31 -12.02 6.03
N PRO A 48 -0.18 -12.65 4.95
CA PRO A 48 -0.84 -11.93 3.85
C PRO A 48 -2.02 -11.06 4.34
N LYS A 49 -2.62 -11.43 5.47
CA LYS A 49 -3.67 -10.67 6.15
C LYS A 49 -3.16 -9.35 6.75
N ASP A 50 -1.95 -9.33 7.28
CA ASP A 50 -1.35 -8.15 7.89
C ASP A 50 -0.80 -7.20 6.84
N ALA A 51 -0.26 -7.73 5.73
CA ALA A 51 0.07 -6.94 4.55
C ALA A 51 -1.18 -6.24 3.98
N LYS A 52 -2.28 -6.99 3.83
CA LYS A 52 -3.56 -6.44 3.35
C LYS A 52 -4.12 -5.36 4.27
N ARG A 53 -4.09 -5.56 5.60
CA ARG A 53 -4.54 -4.53 6.56
C ARG A 53 -3.68 -3.27 6.52
N SER A 54 -2.37 -3.44 6.44
CA SER A 54 -1.41 -2.32 6.36
C SER A 54 -1.62 -1.53 5.06
N PHE A 55 -1.79 -2.23 3.94
CA PHE A 55 -2.15 -1.63 2.66
C PHE A 55 -3.44 -0.79 2.75
N MET A 56 -4.53 -1.36 3.27
CA MET A 56 -5.80 -0.62 3.42
C MET A 56 -5.65 0.61 4.32
N GLY A 57 -4.85 0.49 5.39
CA GLY A 57 -4.53 1.60 6.29
C GLY A 57 -3.82 2.75 5.56
N ASP A 58 -2.78 2.42 4.80
CA ASP A 58 -1.98 3.39 4.03
C ASP A 58 -2.81 4.06 2.92
N VAL A 59 -3.63 3.29 2.20
CA VAL A 59 -4.55 3.83 1.19
C VAL A 59 -5.50 4.83 1.84
N SER A 60 -6.17 4.43 2.93
CA SER A 60 -7.10 5.33 3.63
C SER A 60 -6.41 6.61 4.11
N ALA A 61 -5.22 6.49 4.71
CA ALA A 61 -4.47 7.65 5.22
C ALA A 61 -4.02 8.59 4.09
N TYR A 62 -3.48 8.03 3.00
CA TYR A 62 -3.10 8.80 1.82
C TYR A 62 -4.31 9.52 1.24
N THR A 63 -5.41 8.81 0.98
CA THR A 63 -6.66 9.40 0.50
C THR A 63 -7.13 10.53 1.41
N THR A 64 -7.10 10.37 2.73
CA THR A 64 -7.48 11.43 3.67
C THR A 64 -6.65 12.70 3.47
N SER A 65 -5.33 12.55 3.27
CA SER A 65 -4.42 13.70 3.12
C SER A 65 -4.60 14.49 1.82
N VAL A 66 -5.05 13.84 0.75
CA VAL A 66 -5.11 14.44 -0.60
C VAL A 66 -6.54 14.68 -1.10
N ALA A 67 -7.57 14.22 -0.39
CA ALA A 67 -8.97 14.23 -0.84
C ALA A 67 -9.49 15.57 -1.38
N LYS A 68 -9.03 16.70 -0.84
CA LYS A 68 -9.58 18.02 -1.15
C LYS A 68 -9.02 18.67 -2.42
N LYS A 69 -7.81 18.31 -2.84
CA LYS A 69 -7.15 18.88 -4.03
C LYS A 69 -5.99 18.01 -4.47
N GLY A 70 -5.76 17.96 -5.77
CA GLY A 70 -4.62 17.26 -6.34
C GLY A 70 -4.83 16.99 -7.81
N ASP A 71 -4.03 16.06 -8.31
CA ASP A 71 -4.09 15.57 -9.68
C ASP A 71 -4.44 14.09 -9.68
N ALA A 72 -5.35 13.70 -10.59
CA ALA A 72 -5.89 12.34 -10.61
C ALA A 72 -4.83 11.30 -10.98
N GLU A 73 -3.93 11.64 -11.92
CA GLU A 73 -2.85 10.74 -12.34
C GLU A 73 -1.82 10.57 -11.22
N ALA A 74 -1.44 11.67 -10.55
CA ALA A 74 -0.56 11.64 -9.39
C ALA A 74 -1.14 10.77 -8.26
N TYR A 75 -2.45 10.86 -8.01
CA TYR A 75 -3.14 10.02 -7.03
C TYR A 75 -3.04 8.53 -7.39
N LEU A 76 -3.38 8.16 -8.63
CA LEU A 76 -3.34 6.77 -9.08
C LEU A 76 -1.92 6.20 -9.07
N ARG A 77 -0.93 7.01 -9.45
CA ARG A 77 0.48 6.63 -9.40
C ARG A 77 0.94 6.33 -7.97
N GLU A 78 0.56 7.19 -7.02
CA GLU A 78 0.94 6.97 -5.62
C GLU A 78 0.17 5.79 -5.00
N LEU A 79 -1.10 5.59 -5.37
CA LEU A 79 -1.87 4.41 -5.01
C LEU A 79 -1.20 3.11 -5.51
N GLY A 80 -0.73 3.10 -6.75
CA GLY A 80 0.04 1.99 -7.30
C GLY A 80 1.34 1.72 -6.53
N LYS A 81 2.08 2.76 -6.14
CA LYS A 81 3.29 2.62 -5.31
C LYS A 81 2.98 2.12 -3.91
N ILE A 82 1.87 2.55 -3.29
CA ILE A 82 1.41 2.01 -2.01
C ILE A 82 1.17 0.51 -2.17
N ALA A 83 0.45 0.09 -3.21
CA ALA A 83 0.18 -1.32 -3.50
C ALA A 83 1.48 -2.13 -3.70
N GLU A 84 2.41 -1.62 -4.51
CA GLU A 84 3.71 -2.24 -4.76
C GLU A 84 4.53 -2.45 -3.48
N ARG A 85 4.58 -1.46 -2.59
CA ARG A 85 5.27 -1.58 -1.29
C ARG A 85 4.71 -2.69 -0.40
N HIS A 86 3.43 -3.02 -0.57
CA HIS A 86 2.75 -4.10 0.15
C HIS A 86 2.69 -5.41 -0.64
N GLY A 87 3.36 -5.50 -1.79
CA GLY A 87 3.36 -6.70 -2.65
C GLY A 87 2.04 -6.94 -3.38
N ILE A 88 1.19 -5.92 -3.51
CA ILE A 88 -0.12 -6.00 -4.19
C ILE A 88 0.02 -5.39 -5.59
N THR A 89 -0.20 -6.21 -6.61
CA THR A 89 -0.07 -5.79 -8.02
C THR A 89 -1.41 -5.52 -8.69
N ASP A 90 -2.48 -6.11 -8.17
CA ASP A 90 -3.84 -6.16 -8.74
C ASP A 90 -4.85 -5.34 -7.91
N TRP A 91 -4.37 -4.24 -7.30
CA TRP A 91 -5.19 -3.39 -6.43
C TRP A 91 -6.46 -2.86 -7.11
N GLU A 92 -6.43 -2.67 -8.44
CA GLU A 92 -7.55 -2.18 -9.26
C GLU A 92 -8.74 -3.14 -9.27
N GLN A 93 -8.50 -4.44 -9.08
CA GLN A 93 -9.52 -5.48 -9.02
C GLN A 93 -9.92 -5.84 -7.58
N ASN A 94 -9.24 -5.24 -6.60
CA ASN A 94 -9.47 -5.53 -5.19
C ASN A 94 -10.52 -4.57 -4.62
N THR A 95 -11.68 -5.12 -4.25
CA THR A 95 -12.81 -4.37 -3.67
C THR A 95 -12.42 -3.63 -2.39
N ASP A 96 -11.52 -4.20 -1.60
CA ASP A 96 -11.05 -3.61 -0.34
C ASP A 96 -10.26 -2.32 -0.55
N THR A 97 -9.61 -2.16 -1.72
CA THR A 97 -8.95 -0.90 -2.09
C THR A 97 -9.97 0.23 -2.16
N TYR A 98 -11.11 -0.02 -2.82
CA TYR A 98 -12.18 0.97 -2.98
C TYR A 98 -12.85 1.31 -1.64
N HIS A 99 -13.05 0.32 -0.77
CA HIS A 99 -13.54 0.57 0.60
C HIS A 99 -12.55 1.39 1.44
N ALA A 100 -11.25 1.14 1.31
CA ALA A 100 -10.21 1.91 1.99
C ALA A 100 -10.18 3.38 1.50
N ILE A 101 -10.34 3.60 0.19
CA ILE A 101 -10.49 4.94 -0.40
C ILE A 101 -11.70 5.65 0.19
N GLY A 102 -12.86 5.00 0.21
CA GLY A 102 -14.07 5.59 0.80
C GLY A 102 -13.93 5.89 2.29
N THR A 103 -13.25 5.02 3.05
CA THR A 103 -12.88 5.28 4.44
C THR A 103 -12.01 6.53 4.56
N GLY A 104 -11.02 6.69 3.67
CA GLY A 104 -10.15 7.86 3.62
C GLY A 104 -10.90 9.16 3.30
N LEU A 105 -11.84 9.12 2.36
CA LEU A 105 -12.71 10.24 1.99
C LEU A 105 -13.62 10.66 3.15
N ARG A 106 -14.24 9.69 3.84
CA ARG A 106 -15.06 9.93 5.03
C ARG A 106 -14.25 10.62 6.12
N ARG A 107 -13.03 10.14 6.38
CA ARG A 107 -12.09 10.75 7.34
C ARG A 107 -11.64 12.16 6.94
N ALA A 108 -11.59 12.46 5.64
CA ALA A 108 -11.31 13.82 5.15
C ALA A 108 -12.51 14.79 5.27
N GLY A 109 -13.67 14.30 5.73
CA GLY A 109 -14.90 15.08 5.83
C GLY A 109 -15.66 15.22 4.51
N ILE A 110 -15.34 14.41 3.50
CA ILE A 110 -16.12 14.36 2.26
C ILE A 110 -17.39 13.55 2.53
N SER A 111 -18.55 14.18 2.41
CA SER A 111 -19.84 13.51 2.56
C SER A 111 -20.13 12.60 1.36
N ARG A 112 -21.02 11.62 1.57
CA ARG A 112 -21.34 10.59 0.58
C ARG A 112 -21.82 11.19 -0.76
N ASP A 113 -22.58 12.28 -0.72
CA ASP A 113 -23.08 13.00 -1.88
C ASP A 113 -21.99 13.72 -2.68
N GLN A 114 -20.88 14.09 -2.02
CA GLN A 114 -19.74 14.79 -2.63
C GLN A 114 -18.69 13.85 -3.23
N VAL A 115 -18.74 12.54 -2.95
CA VAL A 115 -17.76 11.56 -3.43
C VAL A 115 -17.55 11.67 -4.94
N LYS A 116 -18.63 11.69 -5.73
CA LYS A 116 -18.55 11.79 -7.21
C LYS A 116 -17.83 13.06 -7.72
N ASN A 117 -17.72 14.10 -6.90
CA ASN A 117 -17.08 15.37 -7.26
C ASN A 117 -15.57 15.38 -6.96
N VAL A 118 -15.04 14.35 -6.30
CA VAL A 118 -13.61 14.27 -5.99
C VAL A 118 -12.81 13.98 -7.27
N TYR A 119 -11.73 14.76 -7.47
CA TYR A 119 -11.01 14.85 -8.75
C TYR A 119 -10.50 13.51 -9.32
N PHE A 120 -10.17 12.52 -8.48
CA PHE A 120 -9.67 11.22 -8.94
C PHE A 120 -10.76 10.15 -9.09
N ILE A 121 -12.00 10.40 -8.66
CA ILE A 121 -13.09 9.42 -8.71
C ILE A 121 -13.48 9.04 -10.15
N PRO A 122 -13.57 9.96 -11.12
CA PRO A 122 -13.81 9.59 -12.51
C PRO A 122 -12.74 8.64 -13.07
N ALA A 123 -11.48 8.84 -12.68
CA ALA A 123 -10.37 7.99 -13.12
C ALA A 123 -10.43 6.58 -12.50
N LEU A 124 -10.91 6.45 -11.25
CA LEU A 124 -11.19 5.15 -10.64
C LEU A 124 -12.38 4.45 -11.28
N ALA A 125 -13.46 5.18 -11.58
CA ALA A 125 -14.64 4.62 -12.25
C ALA A 125 -14.37 4.16 -13.68
N ALA A 126 -13.36 4.72 -14.34
CA ALA A 126 -12.89 4.25 -15.65
C ALA A 126 -12.13 2.91 -15.57
N LYS A 127 -11.53 2.60 -14.41
CA LYS A 127 -10.77 1.36 -14.17
C LYS A 127 -11.67 0.23 -13.67
N GLU A 128 -12.61 0.54 -12.78
CA GLU A 128 -13.58 -0.42 -12.24
C GLU A 128 -14.99 0.19 -12.28
N LYS A 129 -15.90 -0.48 -12.99
CA LYS A 129 -17.26 0.03 -13.23
C LYS A 129 -18.03 0.22 -11.92
N ASN A 130 -17.75 -0.61 -10.92
CA ASN A 130 -18.40 -0.56 -9.61
C ASN A 130 -17.65 0.31 -8.60
N ALA A 131 -16.57 1.00 -8.98
CA ALA A 131 -15.72 1.76 -8.04
C ALA A 131 -16.54 2.73 -7.19
N LEU A 132 -17.47 3.47 -7.79
CA LEU A 132 -18.30 4.44 -7.05
C LEU A 132 -19.21 3.74 -6.03
N VAL A 133 -19.78 2.59 -6.38
CA VAL A 133 -20.62 1.80 -5.48
C VAL A 133 -19.77 1.34 -4.29
N LEU A 134 -18.66 0.65 -4.54
CA LEU A 134 -17.75 0.13 -3.51
C LEU A 134 -17.21 1.23 -2.57
N ILE A 135 -16.86 2.39 -3.13
CA ILE A 135 -16.42 3.55 -2.34
C ILE A 135 -17.56 4.04 -1.43
N THR A 136 -18.79 4.15 -1.95
CA THR A 136 -19.92 4.67 -1.17
C THR A 136 -20.52 3.64 -0.20
N GLU A 137 -20.27 2.35 -0.35
CA GLU A 137 -20.62 1.30 0.62
C GLU A 137 -19.87 1.49 1.95
N SER A 138 -18.63 1.99 1.91
CA SER A 138 -17.86 2.30 3.13
C SER A 138 -18.48 3.39 4.03
N TYR A 139 -19.51 4.08 3.55
CA TYR A 139 -20.27 5.09 4.28
C TYR A 139 -21.51 4.53 4.97
N GLN A 140 -21.88 3.27 4.73
CA GLN A 140 -23.01 2.64 5.40
C GLN A 140 -22.64 2.32 6.86
N PRO A 141 -23.59 2.51 7.81
CA PRO A 141 -23.40 2.18 9.22
C PRO A 141 -23.35 0.67 9.49
#